data_AF-A0A1J5R262-F1
#
_entry.id   AF-A0A1J5R262-F1
#
_cell.length_a   1.000
_cell.length_b   1.000
_cell.length_c   1.000
_cell.angle_alpha   90.00
_cell.angle_beta   90.00
_cell.angle_gamma   90.00
#
_symmetry.space_group_name_H-M   'P 1'
#
loop_
_entity.id
_entity.type
_entity.pdbx_description
1 polymer ?
#
loop_
_entity_poly.entity_id
_entity_poly.type
_entity_poly.pdbx_seq_one_letter_code
_entity_poly.pdbx_strand_id
1 'polypeptide(L)'
;MSGGEQLRWLKNALLFSRARFKLIAAGGQMLNDDDAYEGWNQYPVERAEFLAWLQQARIPGVLFLSGDRHITELTRYPRPRYGGKADYPLLEYTCSPLNSGPARGDANPNRVPGTLVAERNYGMLRFTGEGKDRALEIITRDVAGRTLGSQRIEAGQLGWA
;
A
#
# COMPACT_ATOMS: atom_id res chain seq x y z
N MET A 1 12.08 -11.24 3.76
CA MET A 1 10.70 -11.25 4.27
C MET A 1 9.93 -12.43 3.67
N SER A 2 9.88 -12.55 2.35
CA SER A 2 9.00 -13.51 1.66
C SER A 2 9.70 -14.72 1.05
N GLY A 3 11.02 -14.65 0.83
CA GLY A 3 11.79 -15.74 0.22
C GLY A 3 11.52 -15.90 -1.28
N GLY A 4 12.44 -16.59 -1.96
CA GLY A 4 12.50 -16.60 -3.43
C GLY A 4 11.28 -17.24 -4.12
N GLU A 5 10.71 -18.29 -3.53
CA GLU A 5 9.56 -19.00 -4.12
C GLU A 5 8.28 -18.17 -4.06
N GLN A 6 7.98 -17.57 -2.90
CA GLN A 6 6.82 -16.70 -2.72
C GLN A 6 6.90 -15.48 -3.64
N LEU A 7 8.08 -14.87 -3.75
CA LEU A 7 8.27 -13.72 -4.65
C LEU A 7 8.13 -14.11 -6.12
N ARG A 8 8.63 -15.29 -6.52
CA ARG A 8 8.45 -15.78 -7.89
C ARG A 8 6.97 -16.01 -8.21
N TRP A 9 6.23 -16.62 -7.28
CA TRP A 9 4.79 -16.79 -7.40
C TRP A 9 4.08 -15.44 -7.53
N LEU A 10 4.40 -14.47 -6.66
CA LEU A 10 3.79 -13.14 -6.68
C LEU A 10 4.08 -12.41 -8.00
N LYS A 11 5.32 -12.46 -8.48
CA LYS A 11 5.72 -11.87 -9.75
C LYS A 11 4.89 -12.43 -10.91
N ASN A 12 4.73 -13.75 -10.96
CA ASN A 12 3.90 -14.40 -11.98
C ASN A 12 2.43 -14.00 -11.86
N ALA A 13 1.86 -14.03 -10.66
CA ALA A 13 0.46 -13.65 -10.43
C ALA A 13 0.17 -12.21 -10.88
N LEU A 14 1.09 -11.28 -10.61
CA LEU A 14 0.96 -9.89 -11.04
C LEU A 14 1.05 -9.72 -12.57
N LEU A 15 1.96 -10.45 -13.23
CA LEU A 15 2.12 -10.41 -14.69
C LEU A 15 0.87 -10.90 -15.44
N PHE A 16 0.23 -11.96 -14.93
CA PHE A 16 -0.96 -12.55 -15.59
C PHE A 16 -2.27 -11.89 -15.16
N SER A 17 -2.28 -11.09 -14.09
CA SER A 17 -3.50 -10.47 -13.58
C SER A 17 -4.00 -9.34 -14.48
N ARG A 18 -5.25 -9.49 -14.95
CA ARG A 18 -6.00 -8.46 -15.68
C ARG A 18 -6.85 -7.57 -14.76
N ALA A 19 -6.77 -7.75 -13.43
CA ALA A 19 -7.56 -6.99 -12.49
C ALA A 19 -7.17 -5.51 -12.48
N ARG A 20 -8.16 -4.61 -12.40
CA ARG A 20 -7.95 -3.15 -12.35
C ARG A 20 -7.21 -2.72 -11.08
N PHE A 21 -7.47 -3.38 -9.96
CA PHE A 21 -6.77 -3.19 -8.70
C PHE A 21 -6.15 -4.52 -8.28
N LYS A 22 -4.88 -4.50 -7.92
CA LYS A 22 -4.07 -5.64 -7.50
C LYS A 22 -3.54 -5.33 -6.10
N LEU A 23 -4.17 -5.94 -5.09
CA LEU A 23 -3.82 -5.71 -3.69
C LEU A 23 -2.78 -6.74 -3.26
N ILE A 24 -1.65 -6.27 -2.75
CA ILE A 24 -0.61 -7.10 -2.13
C ILE A 24 -0.70 -6.87 -0.62
N ALA A 25 -0.99 -7.92 0.14
CA ALA A 25 -1.16 -7.83 1.59
C ALA A 25 -0.04 -8.58 2.32
N ALA A 26 0.55 -7.97 3.34
CA ALA A 26 1.51 -8.58 4.24
C ALA A 26 1.27 -8.14 5.69
N GLY A 27 1.83 -8.87 6.66
CA GLY A 27 1.69 -8.52 8.08
C GLY A 27 2.35 -7.19 8.43
N GLY A 28 3.66 -7.09 8.18
CA GLY A 28 4.44 -5.86 8.40
C GLY A 28 4.39 -4.89 7.22
N GLN A 29 4.86 -3.66 7.45
CA GLN A 29 4.90 -2.63 6.41
C GLN A 29 5.91 -2.96 5.30
N MET A 30 5.56 -2.59 4.07
CA MET A 30 6.34 -2.88 2.86
C MET A 30 7.00 -1.64 2.26
N LEU A 31 6.42 -0.45 2.45
CA LEU A 31 6.86 0.79 1.81
C LEU A 31 7.33 1.87 2.80
N ASN A 32 7.19 1.65 4.11
CA ASN A 32 7.77 2.54 5.12
C ASN A 32 9.31 2.35 5.15
N ASP A 33 10.05 3.46 5.02
CA ASP A 33 11.52 3.44 5.06
C ASP A 33 12.08 3.57 6.47
N ASP A 34 11.28 4.07 7.42
CA ASP A 34 11.72 4.45 8.78
C ASP A 34 11.13 3.52 9.88
N ASP A 35 10.81 2.28 9.51
CA ASP A 35 10.38 1.28 10.50
C ASP A 35 11.58 0.65 11.20
N ALA A 36 11.82 1.05 12.45
CA ALA A 36 12.94 0.56 13.27
C ALA A 36 12.79 -0.89 13.77
N TYR A 37 11.61 -1.50 13.66
CA TYR A 37 11.33 -2.81 14.27
C TYR A 37 11.19 -3.91 13.21
N GLU A 38 10.04 -3.97 12.55
CA GLU A 38 9.62 -5.10 11.73
C GLU A 38 8.97 -4.60 10.43
N GLY A 39 9.61 -4.84 9.30
CA GLY A 39 9.13 -4.37 8.00
C GLY A 39 10.01 -4.87 6.85
N TRP A 40 9.53 -4.69 5.62
CA TRP A 40 10.29 -5.11 4.43
C TRP A 40 11.57 -4.28 4.24
N ASN A 41 11.64 -3.09 4.85
CA ASN A 41 12.87 -2.28 4.91
C ASN A 41 14.04 -3.03 5.58
N GLN A 42 13.76 -3.99 6.48
CA GLN A 42 14.77 -4.86 7.09
C GLN A 42 15.35 -5.91 6.13
N TYR A 43 14.77 -6.07 4.93
CA TYR A 43 15.29 -6.94 3.86
C TYR A 43 15.57 -6.11 2.59
N PRO A 44 16.52 -5.16 2.65
CA PRO A 44 16.66 -4.11 1.64
C PRO A 44 16.98 -4.65 0.24
N VAL A 45 17.75 -5.73 0.13
CA VAL A 45 18.07 -6.37 -1.16
C VAL A 45 16.80 -6.95 -1.80
N GLU A 46 16.06 -7.77 -1.05
CA GLU A 46 14.82 -8.39 -1.52
C GLU A 46 13.76 -7.35 -1.93
N ARG A 47 13.60 -6.30 -1.10
CA ARG A 47 12.69 -5.19 -1.36
C ARG A 47 13.09 -4.42 -2.62
N ALA A 48 14.38 -4.06 -2.75
CA ALA A 48 14.88 -3.32 -3.90
C ALA A 48 14.72 -4.11 -5.21
N GLU A 49 15.04 -5.41 -5.21
CA GLU A 49 14.87 -6.27 -6.37
C GLU A 49 13.40 -6.39 -6.80
N PHE A 50 12.49 -6.52 -5.83
CA PHE A 50 11.06 -6.59 -6.14
C PHE A 50 10.53 -5.26 -6.70
N LEU A 51 10.87 -4.14 -6.08
CA LEU A 51 10.42 -2.82 -6.53
C LEU A 51 10.98 -2.45 -7.91
N ALA A 52 12.25 -2.77 -8.16
CA ALA A 52 12.89 -2.58 -9.47
C ALA A 52 12.20 -3.44 -10.55
N TRP A 53 11.94 -4.71 -10.24
CA TRP A 53 11.21 -5.59 -11.15
C TRP A 53 9.80 -5.08 -11.43
N LEU A 54 9.07 -4.62 -10.40
CA LEU A 54 7.70 -4.13 -10.54
C LEU A 54 7.64 -2.89 -11.46
N GLN A 55 8.62 -1.99 -11.33
CA GLN A 55 8.79 -0.85 -12.22
C GLN A 55 9.09 -1.29 -13.67
N GLN A 56 10.03 -2.21 -13.87
CA GLN A 56 10.39 -2.71 -15.20
C GLN A 56 9.21 -3.41 -15.90
N ALA A 57 8.43 -4.19 -15.16
CA ALA A 57 7.26 -4.89 -15.66
C ALA A 57 6.06 -3.95 -15.95
N ARG A 58 6.12 -2.70 -15.48
CA ARG A 58 5.12 -1.64 -15.69
C ARG A 58 3.70 -2.10 -15.36
N ILE A 59 3.55 -2.84 -14.27
CA ILE A 59 2.28 -3.42 -13.88
C ILE A 59 1.40 -2.32 -13.28
N PRO A 60 0.22 -2.03 -13.85
CA PRO A 60 -0.67 -1.01 -13.32
C PRO A 60 -1.59 -1.57 -12.22
N GLY A 61 -2.13 -0.68 -11.41
CA GLY A 61 -3.17 -0.97 -10.44
C GLY A 61 -2.68 -1.60 -9.14
N VAL A 62 -1.38 -1.55 -8.84
CA VAL A 62 -0.82 -2.19 -7.65
C VAL A 62 -0.96 -1.29 -6.43
N LEU A 63 -1.51 -1.82 -5.35
CA LEU A 63 -1.51 -1.21 -4.02
C LEU A 63 -1.15 -2.25 -2.97
N PHE A 64 -0.66 -1.77 -1.83
CA PHE A 64 -0.22 -2.58 -0.72
C PHE A 64 -1.14 -2.39 0.48
N LEU A 65 -1.31 -3.46 1.26
CA LEU A 65 -2.01 -3.46 2.53
C LEU A 65 -1.10 -4.06 3.59
N SER A 66 -1.05 -3.44 4.75
CA SER A 66 -0.27 -3.96 5.87
C SER A 66 -0.95 -3.74 7.21
N GLY A 67 -0.40 -4.38 8.24
CA GLY A 67 -0.87 -4.29 9.60
C GLY A 67 0.29 -4.10 10.57
N ASP A 68 0.24 -4.80 11.71
CA ASP A 68 1.30 -4.90 12.74
C ASP A 68 1.64 -3.63 13.54
N ARG A 69 1.61 -2.45 12.92
CA ARG A 69 2.08 -1.19 13.53
C ARG A 69 1.24 -0.59 14.65
N HIS A 70 0.06 -1.14 14.92
CA HIS A 70 -0.94 -0.59 15.85
C HIS A 70 -1.30 0.88 15.57
N ILE A 71 -1.21 1.28 14.30
CA ILE A 71 -1.65 2.58 13.79
C ILE A 71 -2.41 2.38 12.49
N THR A 72 -2.97 3.44 11.97
CA THR A 72 -3.45 3.48 10.60
C THR A 72 -2.88 4.66 9.87
N GLU A 73 -2.44 4.43 8.63
CA GLU A 73 -1.84 5.46 7.78
C GLU A 73 -1.93 5.07 6.32
N LEU A 74 -1.78 6.06 5.44
CA LEU A 74 -1.52 5.84 4.02
C LEU A 74 -0.10 6.29 3.72
N THR A 75 0.72 5.39 3.20
CA THR A 75 2.06 5.67 2.69
C THR A 75 2.01 5.87 1.18
N ARG A 76 2.66 6.92 0.69
CA ARG A 76 2.83 7.21 -0.75
C ARG A 76 4.30 7.16 -1.12
N TYR A 77 4.72 5.99 -1.58
CA TYR A 77 6.10 5.72 -1.94
C TYR A 77 6.41 6.21 -3.37
N PRO A 78 7.40 7.11 -3.53
CA PRO A 78 7.77 7.62 -4.85
C PRO A 78 8.43 6.54 -5.69
N ARG A 79 8.25 6.60 -7.02
CA ARG A 79 8.99 5.75 -7.96
C ARG A 79 9.80 6.59 -8.94
N PRO A 80 11.02 6.14 -9.32
CA PRO A 80 11.84 6.86 -10.29
C PRO A 80 11.11 7.07 -11.62
N ARG A 81 11.53 8.10 -12.36
CA ARG A 81 11.11 8.28 -13.76
C ARG A 81 11.62 7.12 -14.61
N TYR A 82 10.86 6.77 -15.64
CA TYR A 82 11.25 5.75 -16.61
C TYR A 82 10.83 6.18 -18.02
N GLY A 83 11.72 6.06 -19.01
CA GLY A 83 11.44 6.43 -20.39
C GLY A 83 11.02 7.91 -20.57
N GLY A 84 11.57 8.80 -19.74
CA GLY A 84 11.24 10.24 -19.74
C GLY A 84 9.92 10.62 -19.06
N LYS A 85 9.12 9.64 -18.60
CA LYS A 85 7.82 9.88 -17.97
C LYS A 85 7.87 9.66 -16.46
N ALA A 86 7.03 10.38 -15.72
CA ALA A 86 6.79 10.09 -14.31
C ALA A 86 6.02 8.77 -14.19
N ASP A 87 6.42 7.94 -13.24
CA ASP A 87 5.69 6.71 -12.90
C ASP A 87 4.69 6.99 -11.78
N TYR A 88 3.69 6.11 -11.60
CA TYR A 88 2.71 6.28 -10.53
C TYR A 88 3.31 5.91 -9.16
N PRO A 89 2.99 6.64 -8.07
CA PRO A 89 3.48 6.29 -6.75
C PRO A 89 2.87 4.96 -6.29
N LEU A 90 3.61 4.16 -5.53
CA LEU A 90 3.01 3.00 -4.85
C LEU A 90 2.33 3.48 -3.59
N LEU A 91 1.14 2.93 -3.33
CA LEU A 91 0.36 3.26 -2.14
C LEU A 91 0.32 2.04 -1.22
N GLU A 92 0.54 2.26 0.06
CA GLU A 92 0.36 1.25 1.11
C GLU A 92 -0.59 1.78 2.17
N TYR A 93 -1.67 1.05 2.42
CA TYR A 93 -2.58 1.34 3.53
C TYR A 93 -2.30 0.38 4.69
N THR A 94 -1.73 0.92 5.76
CA THR A 94 -1.49 0.21 7.01
C THR A 94 -2.72 0.38 7.89
N CYS A 95 -3.30 -0.70 8.41
CA CYS A 95 -4.40 -0.63 9.38
C CYS A 95 -4.40 -1.84 10.32
N SER A 96 -4.03 -1.64 11.58
CA SER A 96 -3.90 -2.73 12.57
C SER A 96 -4.34 -2.51 14.02
N PRO A 97 -4.89 -1.36 14.47
CA PRO A 97 -5.32 -1.22 15.86
C PRO A 97 -6.77 -1.66 16.09
N LEU A 98 -7.25 -2.74 15.47
CA LEU A 98 -8.64 -3.18 15.67
C LEU A 98 -8.85 -3.74 17.09
N ASN A 99 -7.95 -4.60 17.56
CA ASN A 99 -8.01 -5.21 18.88
C ASN A 99 -6.76 -4.93 19.75
N SER A 100 -5.70 -4.38 19.17
CA SER A 100 -4.49 -4.00 19.91
C SER A 100 -4.65 -2.67 20.64
N GLY A 101 -3.64 -2.31 21.46
CA GLY A 101 -3.50 -0.96 21.99
C GLY A 101 -2.86 -0.06 20.93
N PRO A 102 -3.42 1.13 20.62
CA PRO A 102 -2.87 1.99 19.58
C PRO A 102 -1.47 2.51 19.96
N ALA A 103 -0.58 2.57 18.98
CA ALA A 103 0.73 3.18 19.12
C ALA A 103 0.71 4.63 18.63
N ARG A 104 1.80 5.38 18.89
CA ARG A 104 1.95 6.77 18.41
C ARG A 104 2.33 6.86 16.93
N GLY A 105 2.90 5.80 16.37
CA GLY A 105 3.49 5.78 15.04
C GLY A 105 4.91 6.33 15.01
N ASP A 106 5.62 6.02 13.93
CA ASP A 106 6.97 6.50 13.63
C ASP A 106 6.95 7.77 12.77
N ALA A 107 8.14 8.25 12.38
CA ALA A 107 8.31 9.41 11.52
C ALA A 107 8.34 9.03 10.02
N ASN A 108 7.51 8.06 9.58
CA ASN A 108 7.41 7.63 8.19
C ASN A 108 7.44 8.83 7.20
N PRO A 109 8.54 9.01 6.46
CA PRO A 109 8.75 10.20 5.62
C PRO A 109 7.83 10.23 4.40
N ASN A 110 7.25 9.08 4.04
CA ASN A 110 6.37 8.91 2.90
C ASN A 110 4.88 8.90 3.31
N ARG A 111 4.56 9.17 4.58
CA ARG A 111 3.19 9.23 5.07
C ARG A 111 2.42 10.35 4.37
N VAL A 112 1.22 10.04 3.87
CA VAL A 112 0.29 11.05 3.36
C VAL A 112 -0.22 11.90 4.53
N PRO A 113 -0.07 13.24 4.48
CA PRO A 113 -0.48 14.11 5.58
C PRO A 113 -1.95 13.91 5.98
N GLY A 114 -2.21 13.93 7.29
CA GLY A 114 -3.56 13.77 7.84
C GLY A 114 -4.12 12.35 7.83
N THR A 115 -3.33 11.34 7.48
CA THR A 115 -3.80 9.94 7.45
C THR A 115 -3.42 9.11 8.67
N LEU A 116 -2.55 9.63 9.55
CA LEU A 116 -2.21 8.94 10.80
C LEU A 116 -3.42 8.92 11.74
N VAL A 117 -3.83 7.71 12.12
CA VAL A 117 -4.83 7.45 13.16
C VAL A 117 -4.18 6.56 14.22
N ALA A 118 -4.08 7.10 15.43
CA ALA A 118 -3.48 6.46 16.61
C ALA A 118 -4.56 6.09 17.64
N GLU A 119 -5.69 5.57 17.16
CA GLU A 119 -6.79 5.06 17.98
C GLU A 119 -7.35 3.78 17.36
N ARG A 120 -8.15 3.02 18.13
CA ARG A 120 -8.72 1.77 17.64
C ARG A 120 -9.66 2.02 16.47
N ASN A 121 -9.37 1.35 15.36
CA ASN A 121 -10.06 1.58 14.10
C ASN A 121 -9.98 0.34 13.20
N TYR A 122 -10.71 0.38 12.09
CA TYR A 122 -10.61 -0.59 11.00
C TYR A 122 -10.74 0.10 9.64
N GLY A 123 -10.19 -0.55 8.63
CA GLY A 123 -10.23 -0.10 7.25
C GLY A 123 -11.37 -0.74 6.46
N MET A 124 -11.92 0.03 5.51
CA MET A 124 -12.81 -0.46 4.48
C MET A 124 -12.30 -0.04 3.11
N LEU A 125 -12.31 -0.97 2.16
CA LEU A 125 -12.03 -0.71 0.75
C LEU A 125 -13.33 -0.78 -0.03
N ARG A 126 -13.71 0.31 -0.69
CA ARG A 126 -14.90 0.38 -1.53
C ARG A 126 -14.51 0.60 -2.98
N PHE A 127 -14.84 -0.35 -3.83
CA PHE A 127 -14.60 -0.28 -5.27
C PHE A 127 -15.87 0.20 -5.97
N THR A 128 -15.75 1.26 -6.76
CA THR A 128 -16.88 1.90 -7.47
C THR A 128 -16.52 2.19 -8.92
N GLY A 129 -17.52 2.53 -9.73
CA GLY A 129 -17.36 2.90 -11.13
C GLY A 129 -17.14 1.72 -12.08
N GLU A 130 -17.06 2.03 -13.37
CA GLU A 130 -16.91 1.06 -14.47
C GLU A 130 -15.72 1.44 -15.38
N GLY A 131 -15.16 0.45 -16.08
CA GLY A 131 -14.11 0.66 -17.07
C GLY A 131 -12.93 1.51 -16.59
N LYS A 132 -12.73 2.66 -17.25
CA LYS A 132 -11.66 3.62 -16.92
C LYS A 132 -11.95 4.46 -15.67
N ASP A 133 -13.24 4.65 -15.35
CA ASP A 133 -13.74 5.49 -14.25
C ASP A 133 -13.81 4.71 -12.92
N ARG A 134 -13.28 3.48 -12.89
CA ARG A 134 -13.17 2.71 -11.65
C ARG A 134 -12.32 3.45 -10.63
N ALA A 135 -12.78 3.47 -9.39
CA ALA A 135 -12.07 4.07 -8.26
C ALA A 135 -12.12 3.16 -7.03
N LEU A 136 -11.08 3.24 -6.23
CA LEU A 136 -10.98 2.70 -4.89
C LEU A 136 -11.15 3.85 -3.89
N GLU A 137 -12.05 3.69 -2.94
CA GLU A 137 -12.12 4.52 -1.74
C GLU A 137 -11.62 3.72 -0.55
N ILE A 138 -10.56 4.20 0.09
CA ILE A 138 -10.03 3.68 1.35
C ILE A 138 -10.66 4.49 2.47
N ILE A 139 -11.32 3.84 3.41
CA ILE A 139 -12.06 4.49 4.50
C ILE A 139 -11.56 3.94 5.83
N THR A 140 -11.13 4.82 6.72
CA THR A 140 -10.78 4.44 8.10
C THR A 140 -11.97 4.76 9.00
N ARG A 141 -12.41 3.80 9.83
CA ARG A 141 -13.53 3.95 10.75
C ARG A 141 -13.13 3.60 12.18
N ASP A 142 -13.67 4.33 13.14
CA ASP A 142 -13.53 3.96 14.55
C ASP A 142 -14.37 2.72 14.90
N VAL A 143 -14.23 2.24 16.14
CA VAL A 143 -14.97 1.06 16.64
C VAL A 143 -16.49 1.23 16.65
N ALA A 144 -17.00 2.46 16.62
CA ALA A 144 -18.43 2.77 16.54
C ALA A 144 -18.93 2.87 15.08
N GLY A 145 -18.03 2.71 14.09
CA GLY A 145 -18.33 2.81 12.67
C GLY A 145 -18.32 4.24 12.11
N ARG A 146 -17.93 5.25 12.90
CA ARG A 146 -17.80 6.63 12.41
C ARG A 146 -16.57 6.75 11.52
N THR A 147 -16.69 7.49 10.42
CA THR A 147 -15.56 7.72 9.51
C THR A 147 -14.56 8.69 10.14
N LEU A 148 -13.30 8.26 10.25
CA LEU A 148 -12.18 9.07 10.71
C LEU A 148 -11.47 9.77 9.56
N GLY A 149 -11.44 9.12 8.39
CA GLY A 149 -10.84 9.66 7.18
C GLY A 149 -11.16 8.78 5.99
N SER A 150 -11.03 9.35 4.79
CA SER A 150 -11.15 8.60 3.55
C SER A 150 -10.19 9.15 2.49
N GLN A 151 -9.76 8.28 1.58
CA GLN A 151 -8.88 8.60 0.45
C GLN A 151 -9.45 7.93 -0.80
N ARG A 152 -9.75 8.72 -1.83
CA ARG A 152 -10.22 8.22 -3.12
C ARG A 152 -9.05 8.16 -4.10
N ILE A 153 -8.90 7.00 -4.73
CA ILE A 153 -7.85 6.70 -5.70
C ILE A 153 -8.53 6.25 -6.99
N GLU A 154 -8.36 7.04 -8.04
CA GLU A 154 -8.84 6.68 -9.37
C GLU A 154 -7.90 5.66 -9.99
N ALA A 155 -8.43 4.71 -10.76
CA ALA A 155 -7.57 3.73 -11.42
C ALA A 155 -6.56 4.39 -12.38
N GLY A 156 -6.91 5.51 -13.02
CA GLY A 156 -5.97 6.28 -13.85
C GLY A 156 -4.73 6.76 -13.10
N GLN A 157 -4.82 6.94 -11.77
CA GLN A 157 -3.69 7.32 -10.93
C GLN A 157 -2.74 6.15 -10.64
N LEU A 158 -3.08 4.93 -11.05
CA LEU A 158 -2.31 3.71 -10.80
C LEU A 158 -1.68 3.13 -12.07
N GLY A 159 -1.25 4.01 -12.99
CA GLY A 159 -0.50 3.62 -14.19
C GLY A 159 -1.35 3.01 -15.30
N TRP A 160 -2.67 3.04 -15.15
CA TRP A 160 -3.56 2.70 -16.24
C TRP A 160 -3.64 3.85 -17.25
N ALA A 161 -3.48 3.50 -18.54
CA ALA A 161 -3.76 4.40 -19.65
C ALA A 161 -5.27 4.67 -19.80
#